data_AF-A0A6G0YM17-F1
#
_entry.id   AF-A0A6G0YM17-F1
#
_cell.length_a   1.000
_cell.length_b   1.000
_cell.length_c   1.000
_cell.angle_alpha   90.00
_cell.angle_beta   90.00
_cell.angle_gamma   90.00
#
_symmetry.space_group_name_H-M   'P 1'
#
loop_
_entity.id
_entity.type
_entity.pdbx_description
1 polymer ?
#
loop_
_entity_poly.entity_id
_entity_poly.type
_entity_poly.pdbx_seq_one_letter_code
_entity_poly.pdbx_strand_id
1 'polypeptide(L)' 'MTINKSKGQSLIMAGIGLREECFSHGQFYVTCFRVSSAISLVILAQKGNTKKKK' A
#
# COMPACT_ATOMS: atom_id res chain seq x y z
N MET A 1 3.82 4.98 -9.54
CA MET A 1 3.28 3.82 -10.29
C MET A 1 1.97 3.40 -9.63
N THR A 2 0.90 3.13 -10.38
CA THR A 2 -0.34 2.57 -9.79
C THR A 2 -0.27 1.05 -9.73
N ILE A 3 -0.99 0.41 -8.80
CA ILE A 3 -0.94 -1.04 -8.55
C ILE A 3 -1.26 -1.86 -9.81
N ASN A 4 -2.22 -1.39 -10.62
CA ASN A 4 -2.58 -2.09 -11.85
C ASN A 4 -1.46 -2.05 -12.91
N LYS A 5 -0.65 -0.98 -12.92
CA LYS A 5 0.46 -0.80 -13.86
C LYS A 5 1.71 -1.55 -13.42
N SER A 6 1.87 -1.87 -12.13
CA SER A 6 3.00 -2.67 -11.63
C SER A 6 2.78 -4.18 -11.70
N LYS A 7 1.64 -4.65 -12.22
CA LYS A 7 1.38 -6.09 -12.41
C LYS A 7 2.40 -6.68 -13.38
N GLY A 8 3.07 -7.77 -12.99
CA GLY A 8 4.05 -8.48 -13.81
C GLY A 8 5.48 -7.90 -13.76
N GLN A 9 5.74 -6.89 -12.92
CA GLN A 9 7.08 -6.36 -12.70
C GLN A 9 7.63 -6.77 -11.33
N SER A 10 8.93 -7.07 -11.27
CA SER A 10 9.66 -7.33 -10.03
C SER A 10 10.23 -6.01 -9.49
N LEU A 11 9.86 -5.64 -8.26
CA LEU A 11 10.37 -4.46 -7.57
C LEU A 11 11.23 -4.88 -6.37
N ILE A 12 12.44 -4.32 -6.28
CA ILE A 12 13.37 -4.58 -5.16
C ILE A 12 12.91 -3.82 -3.90
N MET A 13 12.27 -2.66 -4.09
CA MET A 13 11.67 -1.84 -3.04
C MET A 13 10.35 -1.26 -3.55
N ALA A 14 9.32 -1.23 -2.70
CA ALA A 14 7.99 -0.72 -3.01
C ALA A 14 7.52 0.27 -1.93
N GLY A 15 7.01 1.41 -2.38
CA GLY A 15 6.34 2.40 -1.53
C GLY A 15 4.83 2.34 -1.74
N ILE A 16 4.07 2.16 -0.65
CA ILE A 16 2.61 2.24 -0.64
C ILE A 16 2.19 3.60 -0.09
N GLY A 17 1.56 4.42 -0.92
CA GLY A 17 0.92 5.66 -0.50
C GLY A 17 -0.52 5.41 -0.06
N LEU A 18 -0.81 5.56 1.23
CA LEU A 18 -2.15 5.50 1.83
C LEU A 18 -2.74 6.91 2.04
N ARG A 19 -2.28 7.90 1.27
CA ARG A 19 -2.71 9.30 1.44
C ARG A 19 -4.08 9.62 0.86
N GLU A 20 -4.59 8.76 -0.01
CA GLU A 20 -5.96 8.82 -0.50
C GLU A 20 -6.62 7.48 -0.20
N GLU A 21 -7.95 7.46 -0.05
CA GLU A 21 -8.74 6.23 0.11
C GLU A 21 -8.75 5.43 -1.22
N CYS A 22 -7.59 4.93 -1.63
CA CYS A 22 -7.42 4.24 -2.92
C CYS A 22 -7.43 2.71 -2.81
N PHE A 23 -7.64 2.16 -1.61
CA PHE A 23 -7.61 0.71 -1.39
C PHE A 23 -9.02 0.19 -1.23
N SER A 24 -9.45 -0.64 -2.19
CA SER A 24 -10.62 -1.50 -1.94
C SER A 24 -10.26 -2.53 -0.86
N HIS A 25 -11.27 -3.07 -0.17
CA HIS A 25 -11.07 -4.07 0.88
C HIS A 25 -10.18 -5.22 0.36
N GLY A 26 -9.06 -5.47 1.05
CA GLY A 26 -8.09 -6.53 0.71
C GLY A 26 -6.91 -6.13 -0.19
N GLN A 27 -6.91 -4.97 -0.87
CA GLN A 27 -5.77 -4.58 -1.72
C GLN A 27 -4.49 -4.31 -0.94
N PHE A 28 -4.61 -3.74 0.26
CA PHE A 28 -3.48 -3.52 1.16
C PHE A 28 -2.85 -4.86 1.58
N TYR A 29 -3.69 -5.83 1.97
CA TYR A 29 -3.25 -7.17 2.36
C TYR A 29 -2.51 -7.90 1.22
N VAL A 30 -3.06 -7.85 0.00
CA VAL A 30 -2.42 -8.43 -1.19
C VAL A 30 -1.08 -7.77 -1.50
N THR A 31 -0.97 -6.45 -1.28
CA THR A 31 0.27 -5.73 -1.56
C THR A 31 1.37 -6.12 -0.55
N CYS A 32 1.03 -6.24 0.73
CA CYS A 32 1.98 -6.70 1.76
C CYS A 32 2.49 -8.13 1.50
N PHE A 33 1.63 -9.04 1.03
CA PHE A 33 2.04 -10.42 0.73
C PHE A 33 2.95 -10.54 -0.51
N ARG A 34 2.92 -9.56 -1.41
CA ARG A 34 3.73 -9.55 -2.64
C ARG A 34 5.17 -9.07 -2.43
N VAL A 35 5.50 -8.56 -1.25
CA VAL A 35 6.85 -8.06 -0.96
C VAL A 35 7.62 -9.13 -0.22
N SER A 36 8.80 -9.49 -0.72
CA SER A 36 9.62 -10.57 -0.16
C SER A 36 10.22 -10.25 1.23
N SER A 37 10.22 -8.98 1.63
CA SER A 37 10.75 -8.51 2.91
C SER A 37 10.08 -7.22 3.35
N ALA A 38 9.86 -7.08 4.66
CA ALA A 38 9.33 -5.86 5.27
C ALA A 38 10.27 -4.65 5.07
N ILE A 39 11.58 -4.87 4.94
CA ILE A 39 12.57 -3.81 4.71
C ILE A 39 12.41 -3.19 3.32
N SER A 40 11.94 -4.00 2.36
CA SER A 40 11.65 -3.56 0.99
C SER A 40 10.32 -2.83 0.87
N LEU A 41 9.56 -2.65 1.97
CA LEU A 41 8.23 -2.02 1.96
C LEU A 41 8.21 -0.73 2.79
N VAL A 42 7.87 0.38 2.15
CA VAL A 42 7.67 1.67 2.81
C VAL A 42 6.20 2.06 2.74
N ILE A 43 5.56 2.31 3.88
CA ILE A 43 4.15 2.70 3.94
C ILE A 43 4.06 4.18 4.33
N LEU A 44 3.51 5.01 3.43
CA LEU A 44 3.28 6.43 3.64
C LEU A 44 1.79 6.66 3.93
N ALA A 45 1.44 6.76 5.21
CA ALA A 45 0.08 7.07 5.66
C ALA A 45 -0.13 8.56 5.93
N GLN A 46 -1.38 9.03 5.80
CA GLN A 46 -1.75 10.32 6.35
C GLN A 46 -1.65 10.30 7.88
N LYS A 47 -1.15 11.39 8.47
CA LYS A 47 -1.17 11.61 9.92
C LYS A 47 -2.64 11.75 10.33
N GLY A 48 -3.14 10.80 11.13
CA GLY A 48 -4.58 10.54 11.27
C GLY A 48 -5.41 11.73 11.76
N ASN A 49 -6.46 12.06 11.00
CA ASN A 49 -7.71 12.54 11.57
C ASN A 49 -8.67 11.35 11.59
N THR A 50 -8.58 10.52 12.62
CA THR A 50 -9.53 9.42 12.81
C THR A 50 -10.91 10.02 13.08
N LYS A 51 -11.77 10.10 12.05
CA LYS A 51 -13.19 10.33 12.28
C LYS A 51 -13.73 9.08 12.97
N LYS A 52 -13.88 9.14 14.30
CA LYS A 52 -14.72 8.19 15.05
C LYS A 52 -16.11 8.27 14.43
N LYS A 53 -16.52 7.26 13.67
CA LYS A 53 -17.93 7.10 13.30
C LYS A 53 -18.69 6.89 14.62
N LYS A 54 -19.64 7.79 14.89
CA LYS A 54 -20.67 7.63 15.92
C LYS A 54 -21.61 6.51 15.52
#